data_AF-A0A5J4QHN2-F1
#
_entry.id   AF-A0A5J4QHN2-F1
#
_cell.length_a   1.000
_cell.length_b   1.000
_cell.length_c   1.000
_cell.angle_alpha   90.00
_cell.angle_beta   90.00
_cell.angle_gamma   90.00
#
_symmetry.space_group_name_H-M   'P 1'
#
loop_
_entity.id
_entity.type
_entity.pdbx_description
1 polymer ?
#
loop_
_entity_poly.entity_id
_entity_poly.type
_entity_poly.pdbx_seq_one_letter_code
_entity_poly.pdbx_strand_id
1 'polypeptide(L)'
;MLCAEYTGQYTYPLCCACEELGIDLWLENPAEIKQRSGVQRGKNDKLDARKIAAYALRFQDKARLFKLPGQNIASLKQLVSERDMYVSDKCKYQGQLTDQKRFMSKENYACKSRRLKRQIKDLELSISEIEQEIERLIQSDATLAHQHELLCSIDGVGKKVAVKIIVETNAFKDFKNARQFCSHAGVAPFRYDSGTSVRSKSKVSHRADKSIKVLLHLAALS
;
A
#
# COMPACT_ATOMS: atom_id res chain seq x y z
N MET A 1 -11.66 -19.25 16.44
CA MET A 1 -11.19 -17.94 15.94
C MET A 1 -9.80 -17.65 16.50
N LEU A 2 -8.85 -17.32 15.64
CA LEU A 2 -7.50 -16.90 15.96
C LEU A 2 -7.37 -15.39 15.74
N CYS A 3 -6.76 -14.67 16.68
CA CYS A 3 -6.45 -13.24 16.51
C CYS A 3 -4.94 -13.07 16.35
N ALA A 4 -4.53 -12.27 15.36
CA ALA A 4 -3.15 -11.91 15.11
C ALA A 4 -3.04 -10.45 14.70
N GLU A 5 -1.86 -9.87 14.87
CA GLU A 5 -1.59 -8.51 14.40
C GLU A 5 -1.04 -8.53 12.98
N TYR A 6 -1.37 -7.51 12.19
CA TYR A 6 -0.86 -7.40 10.83
C TYR A 6 0.64 -7.07 10.82
N THR A 7 1.48 -8.02 10.41
CA THR A 7 2.96 -7.88 10.35
C THR A 7 3.49 -7.77 8.92
N GLY A 8 2.62 -7.49 7.95
CA GLY A 8 2.98 -7.36 6.54
C GLY A 8 3.10 -8.73 5.86
N GLN A 9 4.22 -8.98 5.16
CA GLN A 9 4.41 -10.23 4.41
C GLN A 9 4.49 -11.46 5.32
N TYR A 10 4.98 -11.30 6.56
CA TYR A 10 5.09 -12.41 7.53
C TYR A 10 3.75 -12.98 7.97
N THR A 11 2.66 -12.24 7.82
CA THR A 11 1.30 -12.72 8.08
C THR A 11 0.78 -13.67 6.99
N TYR A 12 1.38 -13.71 5.80
CA TYR A 12 0.84 -14.48 4.67
C TYR A 12 0.77 -15.99 4.92
N PRO A 13 1.83 -16.68 5.41
CA PRO A 13 1.76 -18.11 5.71
C PRO A 13 0.68 -18.45 6.74
N LEU A 14 0.47 -17.55 7.72
CA LEU A 14 -0.60 -17.70 8.71
C LEU A 14 -1.99 -17.62 8.08
N CYS A 15 -2.18 -16.69 7.14
CA CYS A 15 -3.45 -16.55 6.41
C CYS A 15 -3.76 -17.81 5.60
N CYS A 16 -2.78 -18.33 4.85
CA CYS A 16 -2.93 -19.55 4.06
C CYS A 16 -3.28 -20.75 4.95
N ALA A 17 -2.53 -20.95 6.03
CA ALA A 17 -2.78 -22.06 6.95
C ALA A 17 -4.17 -21.97 7.62
N CYS A 18 -4.63 -20.76 7.98
CA CYS A 18 -5.96 -20.58 8.56
C CYS A 18 -7.07 -20.88 7.55
N GLU A 19 -6.92 -20.48 6.28
CA GLU A 19 -7.87 -20.79 5.22
C GLU A 19 -7.94 -22.31 4.94
N GLU A 20 -6.78 -22.96 4.81
CA GLU A 20 -6.68 -24.41 4.57
C GLU A 20 -7.30 -25.24 5.71
N LEU A 21 -7.13 -24.78 6.95
CA LEU A 21 -7.67 -25.44 8.14
C LEU A 21 -9.10 -25.02 8.49
N GLY A 22 -9.71 -24.08 7.76
CA GLY A 22 -11.04 -23.54 8.04
C GLY A 22 -11.13 -22.79 9.38
N ILE A 23 -10.03 -22.18 9.82
CA ILE A 23 -9.95 -21.42 11.07
C ILE A 23 -10.24 -19.94 10.80
N ASP A 24 -11.29 -19.42 11.45
CA ASP A 24 -11.58 -17.98 11.44
C ASP A 24 -10.39 -17.15 11.94
N LEU A 25 -9.82 -16.33 11.07
CA LEU A 25 -8.70 -15.43 11.39
C LEU A 25 -9.20 -14.00 11.55
N TRP A 26 -8.80 -13.35 12.63
CA TRP A 26 -8.95 -11.91 12.84
C TRP A 26 -7.57 -11.25 12.79
N LEU A 27 -7.30 -10.53 11.69
CA LEU A 27 -6.11 -9.69 11.56
C LEU A 27 -6.43 -8.26 11.98
N GLU A 28 -5.78 -7.81 13.05
CA GLU A 28 -5.99 -6.48 13.61
C GLU A 28 -4.77 -5.57 13.41
N ASN A 29 -5.01 -4.26 13.40
CA ASN A 29 -3.94 -3.28 13.28
C ASN A 29 -3.05 -3.31 14.54
N PRO A 30 -1.72 -3.49 14.42
CA PRO A 30 -0.80 -3.47 15.57
C PRO A 30 -0.91 -2.20 16.42
N ALA A 31 -1.24 -1.06 15.80
CA ALA A 31 -1.44 0.20 16.50
C ALA A 31 -2.71 0.18 17.38
N GLU A 32 -3.79 -0.46 16.96
CA GLU A 32 -5.01 -0.62 17.76
C GLU A 32 -4.74 -1.52 18.97
N ILE A 33 -4.08 -2.66 18.75
CA ILE A 33 -3.70 -3.57 19.83
C ILE A 33 -2.83 -2.82 20.84
N LYS A 34 -1.78 -2.12 20.37
CA LYS A 34 -0.87 -1.38 21.23
C LYS A 34 -1.58 -0.26 22.02
N GLN A 35 -2.45 0.52 21.39
CA GLN A 35 -3.14 1.62 22.06
C GLN A 35 -4.13 1.14 23.13
N ARG A 36 -4.76 -0.03 22.92
CA ARG A 36 -5.80 -0.54 23.83
C ARG A 36 -5.30 -1.54 24.87
N SER A 37 -4.05 -2.01 24.75
CA SER A 37 -3.46 -3.00 25.66
C SER A 37 -2.79 -2.42 26.91
N GLY A 38 -2.80 -1.09 27.10
CA GLY A 38 -2.19 -0.44 28.26
C GLY A 38 -0.66 -0.39 28.24
N VAL A 39 -0.05 -0.05 29.37
CA VAL A 39 1.40 0.11 29.49
C VAL A 39 2.06 -1.25 29.74
N GLN A 40 3.00 -1.63 28.87
CA GLN A 40 3.77 -2.85 29.00
C GLN A 40 5.26 -2.54 29.19
N ARG A 41 5.91 -3.20 30.15
CA ARG A 41 7.36 -3.17 30.35
C ARG A 41 7.97 -4.47 29.81
N GLY A 42 8.98 -4.33 28.95
CA GLY A 42 9.65 -5.47 28.29
C GLY A 42 8.92 -5.96 27.03
N LYS A 43 9.67 -6.61 26.13
CA LYS A 43 9.18 -7.17 24.87
C LYS A 43 9.70 -8.59 24.70
N ASN A 44 8.80 -9.55 24.57
CA ASN A 44 9.10 -10.91 24.10
C ASN A 44 7.84 -11.52 23.47
N ASP A 45 8.03 -12.54 22.64
CA ASP A 45 6.94 -13.14 21.83
C ASP A 45 5.83 -13.72 22.71
N LYS A 46 6.18 -14.29 23.88
CA LYS A 46 5.20 -14.85 24.83
C LYS A 46 4.29 -13.76 25.42
N LEU A 47 4.83 -12.59 25.72
CA LEU A 47 4.07 -11.46 26.23
C LEU A 47 3.22 -10.82 25.12
N ASP A 48 3.74 -10.72 23.90
CA ASP A 48 3.00 -10.21 22.75
C ASP A 48 1.81 -11.12 22.40
N ALA A 49 2.00 -12.45 22.41
CA ALA A 49 0.90 -13.40 22.21
C ALA A 49 -0.18 -13.27 23.31
N ARG A 50 0.20 -13.16 24.59
CA ARG A 50 -0.75 -12.94 25.69
C ARG A 50 -1.51 -11.62 25.54
N LYS A 51 -0.82 -10.56 25.10
CA LYS A 51 -1.41 -9.24 24.85
C LYS A 51 -2.47 -9.31 23.76
N ILE A 52 -2.15 -9.95 22.63
CA ILE A 52 -3.09 -10.14 21.52
C ILE A 52 -4.30 -10.97 21.99
N ALA A 53 -4.08 -12.05 22.74
CA ALA A 53 -5.17 -12.86 23.29
C ALA A 53 -6.09 -12.07 24.24
N ALA A 54 -5.51 -11.26 25.13
CA ALA A 54 -6.28 -10.41 26.04
C ALA A 54 -7.07 -9.33 25.29
N TYR A 55 -6.48 -8.73 24.26
CA TYR A 55 -7.17 -7.80 23.36
C TYR A 55 -8.36 -8.49 22.67
N ALA A 56 -8.13 -9.66 22.09
CA ALA A 56 -9.15 -10.39 21.34
C ALA A 56 -10.34 -10.77 22.22
N LEU A 57 -10.08 -11.24 23.45
CA LEU A 57 -11.12 -11.57 24.41
C LEU A 57 -11.96 -10.33 24.80
N ARG A 58 -11.31 -9.17 24.95
CA ARG A 58 -11.97 -7.93 25.37
C ARG A 58 -12.81 -7.27 24.27
N PHE A 59 -12.39 -7.41 23.02
CA PHE A 59 -13.00 -6.73 21.86
C PHE A 59 -13.63 -7.70 20.86
N GLN A 60 -14.02 -8.90 21.32
CA GLN A 60 -14.62 -9.93 20.48
C GLN A 60 -15.87 -9.43 19.74
N ASP A 61 -16.63 -8.51 20.34
CA ASP A 61 -17.80 -7.83 19.74
C ASP A 61 -17.45 -7.03 18.47
N LYS A 62 -16.19 -6.64 18.31
CA LYS A 62 -15.68 -5.84 17.18
C LYS A 62 -14.84 -6.66 16.21
N ALA A 63 -14.75 -7.97 16.40
CA ALA A 63 -13.94 -8.85 15.57
C ALA A 63 -14.33 -8.73 14.09
N ARG A 64 -13.32 -8.61 13.23
CA ARG A 64 -13.47 -8.61 11.78
C ARG A 64 -12.70 -9.78 11.21
N LEU A 65 -13.43 -10.73 10.65
CA LEU A 65 -12.83 -11.89 10.02
C LEU A 65 -12.08 -11.44 8.76
N PHE A 66 -10.80 -11.76 8.73
CA PHE A 66 -9.95 -11.56 7.58
C PHE A 66 -10.33 -12.58 6.51
N LYS A 67 -10.44 -12.09 5.28
CA LYS A 67 -10.60 -12.93 4.10
C LYS A 67 -9.41 -12.69 3.20
N LEU A 68 -8.82 -13.77 2.69
CA LEU A 68 -7.78 -13.65 1.68
C LEU A 68 -8.33 -12.87 0.48
N PRO A 69 -7.55 -11.91 -0.07
CA PRO A 69 -7.93 -11.25 -1.29
C PRO A 69 -8.07 -12.28 -2.41
N GLY A 70 -8.95 -12.01 -3.37
CA GLY A 70 -9.06 -12.86 -4.56
C GLY A 70 -7.73 -12.96 -5.28
N GLN A 71 -7.47 -14.09 -5.93
CA GLN A 71 -6.20 -14.38 -6.59
C GLN A 71 -5.75 -13.24 -7.52
N ASN A 72 -6.67 -12.69 -8.32
CA ASN A 72 -6.40 -11.56 -9.21
C ASN A 72 -5.87 -10.33 -8.45
N ILE A 73 -6.49 -9.94 -7.33
CA ILE A 73 -6.03 -8.81 -6.51
C ILE A 73 -4.66 -9.10 -5.88
N ALA A 74 -4.45 -10.33 -5.40
CA ALA A 74 -3.16 -10.73 -4.83
C ALA A 74 -2.04 -10.62 -5.88
N SER A 75 -2.28 -11.11 -7.10
CA SER A 75 -1.37 -11.00 -8.23
C SER A 75 -1.15 -9.54 -8.65
N LEU A 76 -2.20 -8.72 -8.76
CA LEU A 76 -2.05 -7.29 -9.04
C LEU A 76 -1.19 -6.59 -8.00
N LYS A 77 -1.36 -6.91 -6.72
CA LYS A 77 -0.58 -6.31 -5.64
C LYS A 77 0.91 -6.63 -5.77
N GLN A 78 1.25 -7.84 -6.18
CA GLN A 78 2.63 -8.24 -6.45
C GLN A 78 3.20 -7.47 -7.65
N LEU A 79 2.50 -7.48 -8.79
CA LEU A 79 2.92 -6.78 -10.01
C LEU A 79 3.09 -5.27 -9.80
N VAL A 80 2.16 -4.61 -9.08
CA VAL A 80 2.26 -3.18 -8.75
C VAL A 80 3.48 -2.91 -7.86
N SER A 81 3.71 -3.76 -6.85
CA SER A 81 4.87 -3.60 -5.95
C SER A 81 6.20 -3.79 -6.70
N GLU A 82 6.26 -4.76 -7.60
CA GLU A 82 7.42 -5.01 -8.46
C GLU A 82 7.67 -3.84 -9.42
N ARG A 83 6.62 -3.34 -10.09
CA ARG A 83 6.74 -2.17 -10.96
C ARG A 83 7.24 -0.94 -10.21
N ASP A 84 6.70 -0.68 -9.01
CA ASP A 84 7.12 0.46 -8.20
C ASP A 84 8.59 0.34 -7.75
N MET A 85 9.07 -0.88 -7.49
CA MET A 85 10.49 -1.16 -7.24
C MET A 85 11.36 -0.82 -8.45
N TYR A 86 11.00 -1.31 -9.65
CA TYR A 86 11.75 -1.02 -10.87
C TYR A 86 11.75 0.46 -11.25
N VAL A 87 10.62 1.16 -11.06
CA VAL A 87 10.55 2.62 -11.25
C VAL A 87 11.48 3.34 -10.27
N SER A 88 11.51 2.92 -9.01
CA SER A 88 12.42 3.50 -8.01
C SER A 88 13.88 3.32 -8.40
N ASP A 89 14.27 2.13 -8.85
CA ASP A 89 15.65 1.85 -9.27
C ASP A 89 16.03 2.59 -10.55
N LYS A 90 15.11 2.69 -11.52
CA LYS A 90 15.29 3.52 -12.72
C LYS A 90 15.57 4.97 -12.35
N CYS A 91 14.77 5.55 -11.45
CA CYS A 91 14.96 6.93 -10.98
C CYS A 91 16.31 7.11 -10.29
N LYS A 92 16.75 6.14 -9.46
CA LYS A 92 18.10 6.17 -8.83
C LYS A 92 19.21 6.19 -9.88
N TYR A 93 19.12 5.36 -10.92
CA TYR A 93 20.12 5.33 -11.98
C TYR A 93 20.12 6.60 -12.84
N GLN A 94 18.95 7.17 -13.11
CA GLN A 94 18.83 8.45 -13.79
C GLN A 94 19.44 9.60 -12.97
N GLY A 95 19.19 9.65 -11.66
CA GLY A 95 19.83 10.62 -10.76
C GLY A 95 21.35 10.51 -10.76
N GLN A 96 21.91 9.30 -10.78
CA GLN A 96 23.36 9.13 -10.89
C GLN A 96 23.94 9.68 -12.20
N LEU A 97 23.19 9.63 -13.31
CA LEU A 97 23.63 10.18 -14.59
C LEU A 97 23.72 11.71 -14.58
N THR A 98 22.80 12.38 -13.86
CA THR A 98 22.78 13.85 -13.73
C THR A 98 23.79 14.33 -12.71
N ASP A 99 23.77 13.75 -11.51
CA ASP A 99 24.47 14.28 -10.35
C ASP A 99 25.98 14.13 -10.52
N GLN A 100 26.43 12.99 -11.05
CA GLN A 100 27.85 12.66 -11.10
C GLN A 100 28.58 13.18 -12.32
N LYS A 101 27.87 13.79 -13.28
CA LYS A 101 28.45 14.29 -14.54
C LYS A 101 29.57 15.30 -14.34
N ARG A 102 29.51 16.07 -13.24
CA ARG A 102 30.49 17.13 -12.93
C ARG A 102 31.56 16.73 -11.90
N PHE A 103 31.50 15.51 -11.35
CA PHE A 103 32.37 15.06 -10.25
C PHE A 103 33.35 13.94 -10.66
N MET A 104 33.55 13.72 -11.96
CA MET A 104 34.52 12.73 -12.47
C MET A 104 35.08 13.14 -13.82
N SER A 105 36.20 12.52 -14.24
CA SER A 105 36.76 12.73 -15.57
C SER A 105 35.78 12.33 -16.67
N LYS A 106 35.90 12.97 -17.85
CA LYS A 106 35.01 12.74 -18.99
C LYS A 106 35.03 11.27 -19.45
N GLU A 107 36.20 10.65 -19.44
CA GLU A 107 36.42 9.25 -19.85
C GLU A 107 35.73 8.29 -18.87
N ASN A 108 35.89 8.50 -17.57
CA ASN A 108 35.24 7.69 -16.54
C ASN A 108 33.71 7.84 -16.58
N TYR A 109 33.22 9.07 -16.80
CA TYR A 109 31.79 9.34 -16.98
C TYR A 109 31.22 8.65 -18.22
N ALA A 110 31.91 8.70 -19.36
CA ALA A 110 31.44 8.04 -20.59
C ALA A 110 31.27 6.53 -20.38
N CYS A 111 32.25 5.88 -19.75
CA CYS A 111 32.19 4.46 -19.43
C CYS A 111 31.05 4.13 -18.45
N LYS A 112 30.90 4.90 -17.36
CA LYS A 112 29.86 4.68 -16.36
C LYS A 112 28.46 4.93 -16.92
N SER A 113 28.28 6.04 -17.63
CA SER A 113 26.99 6.43 -18.21
C SER A 113 26.48 5.41 -19.22
N ARG A 114 27.37 4.81 -20.04
CA ARG A 114 27.01 3.71 -20.94
C ARG A 114 26.45 2.51 -20.19
N ARG A 115 27.08 2.09 -19.08
CA ARG A 115 26.59 0.97 -18.26
C ARG A 115 25.23 1.28 -17.62
N LEU A 116 25.07 2.47 -17.04
CA LEU A 116 23.81 2.90 -16.43
C LEU A 116 22.68 3.01 -17.46
N LYS A 117 22.94 3.55 -18.65
CA LYS A 117 21.94 3.64 -19.73
C LYS A 117 21.44 2.26 -20.17
N ARG A 118 22.32 1.25 -20.20
CA ARG A 118 21.91 -0.14 -20.47
C ARG A 118 20.94 -0.63 -19.40
N GLN A 119 21.30 -0.48 -18.12
CA GLN A 119 20.44 -0.88 -17.00
C GLN A 119 19.08 -0.15 -17.01
N ILE A 120 19.07 1.16 -17.33
CA ILE A 120 17.83 1.93 -17.46
C ILE A 120 16.94 1.37 -18.57
N LYS A 121 17.53 1.01 -19.73
CA LYS A 121 16.80 0.42 -20.84
C LYS A 121 16.21 -0.95 -20.49
N ASP A 122 16.98 -1.78 -19.78
CA ASP A 122 16.52 -3.09 -19.34
C ASP A 122 15.35 -2.94 -18.35
N LEU A 123 15.44 -2.01 -17.39
CA LEU A 123 14.33 -1.68 -16.48
C LEU A 123 13.10 -1.13 -17.20
N GLU A 124 13.27 -0.31 -18.23
CA GLU A 124 12.15 0.21 -19.05
C GLU A 124 11.37 -0.91 -19.75
N LEU A 125 12.09 -1.92 -20.27
CA LEU A 125 11.48 -3.09 -20.87
C LEU A 125 10.70 -3.89 -19.82
N SER A 126 11.31 -4.22 -18.68
CA SER A 126 10.64 -4.96 -17.61
C SER A 126 9.42 -4.22 -17.05
N ILE A 127 9.48 -2.90 -16.91
CA ILE A 127 8.32 -2.08 -16.51
C ILE A 127 7.20 -2.20 -17.54
N SER A 128 7.51 -2.14 -18.84
CA SER A 128 6.51 -2.29 -19.89
C SER A 128 5.88 -3.68 -19.91
N GLU A 129 6.66 -4.73 -19.68
CA GLU A 129 6.17 -6.12 -19.59
C GLU A 129 5.19 -6.28 -18.43
N ILE A 130 5.54 -5.75 -17.25
CA ILE A 130 4.66 -5.77 -16.07
C ILE A 130 3.39 -4.96 -16.32
N GLU A 131 3.49 -3.78 -16.94
CA GLU A 131 2.31 -2.96 -17.27
C GLU A 131 1.35 -3.69 -18.23
N GLN A 132 1.86 -4.44 -19.19
CA GLN A 132 1.05 -5.29 -20.08
C GLN A 132 0.43 -6.47 -19.33
N GLU A 133 1.14 -7.08 -18.39
CA GLU A 133 0.61 -8.16 -17.56
C GLU A 133 -0.51 -7.68 -16.64
N ILE A 134 -0.35 -6.50 -16.01
CA ILE A 134 -1.39 -5.84 -15.22
C ILE A 134 -2.66 -5.63 -16.06
N GLU A 135 -2.52 -5.07 -17.27
CA GLU A 135 -3.66 -4.81 -18.15
C GLU A 135 -4.37 -6.12 -18.54
N ARG A 136 -3.62 -7.18 -18.90
CA ARG A 136 -4.19 -8.50 -19.21
C ARG A 136 -4.97 -9.09 -18.03
N LEU A 137 -4.44 -8.96 -16.83
CA LEU A 137 -5.07 -9.52 -15.62
C LEU A 137 -6.31 -8.72 -15.18
N ILE A 138 -6.36 -7.41 -15.46
CA ILE A 138 -7.58 -6.61 -15.27
C ILE A 138 -8.65 -7.01 -16.27
N GLN A 139 -8.27 -7.18 -17.54
CA GLN A 139 -9.21 -7.54 -18.61
C GLN A 139 -9.75 -8.97 -18.50
N SER A 140 -9.04 -9.87 -17.81
CA SER A 140 -9.52 -11.24 -17.58
C SER A 140 -10.64 -11.33 -16.53
N ASP A 141 -10.88 -10.26 -15.76
CA ASP A 141 -11.92 -10.19 -14.74
C ASP A 141 -12.89 -9.06 -15.04
N ALA A 142 -14.13 -9.40 -15.41
CA ALA A 142 -15.14 -8.43 -15.79
C ALA A 142 -15.42 -7.38 -14.70
N THR A 143 -15.30 -7.74 -13.42
CA THR A 143 -15.50 -6.80 -12.31
C THR A 143 -14.36 -5.80 -12.25
N LEU A 144 -13.10 -6.27 -12.35
CA LEU A 144 -11.93 -5.40 -12.32
C LEU A 144 -11.86 -4.51 -13.56
N ALA A 145 -12.18 -5.04 -14.74
CA ALA A 145 -12.25 -4.28 -15.98
C ALA A 145 -13.25 -3.12 -15.88
N HIS A 146 -14.47 -3.40 -15.40
CA HIS A 146 -15.49 -2.36 -15.21
C HIS A 146 -15.08 -1.31 -14.16
N GLN A 147 -14.52 -1.75 -13.03
CA GLN A 147 -14.00 -0.82 -12.01
C GLN A 147 -12.87 0.06 -12.54
N HIS A 148 -11.98 -0.52 -13.35
CA HIS A 148 -10.87 0.20 -13.97
C HIS A 148 -11.36 1.22 -14.99
N GLU A 149 -12.33 0.85 -15.84
CA GLU A 149 -12.96 1.76 -16.80
C GLU A 149 -13.61 2.97 -16.10
N LEU A 150 -14.41 2.72 -15.06
CA LEU A 150 -15.04 3.78 -14.28
C LEU A 150 -14.01 4.72 -13.65
N LEU A 151 -12.93 4.19 -13.08
CA LEU A 151 -11.86 5.00 -12.51
C LEU A 151 -11.17 5.85 -13.58
N CYS A 152 -10.88 5.27 -14.75
CA CYS A 152 -10.24 6.00 -15.86
C CYS A 152 -11.14 7.05 -16.52
N SER A 153 -12.46 7.02 -16.30
CA SER A 153 -13.37 8.06 -16.76
C SER A 153 -13.26 9.37 -15.95
N ILE A 154 -12.62 9.33 -14.78
CA ILE A 154 -12.44 10.49 -13.92
C ILE A 154 -11.26 11.31 -14.44
N ASP A 155 -11.47 12.61 -14.61
CA ASP A 155 -10.41 13.52 -15.04
C ASP A 155 -9.20 13.48 -14.09
N GLY A 156 -8.00 13.44 -14.67
CA GLY A 156 -6.74 13.23 -13.95
C GLY A 156 -6.45 11.81 -13.44
N VAL A 157 -7.40 10.86 -13.50
CA VAL A 157 -7.18 9.47 -13.08
C VAL A 157 -6.77 8.60 -14.27
N GLY A 158 -5.47 8.50 -14.49
CA GLY A 158 -4.92 7.56 -15.48
C GLY A 158 -4.91 6.10 -15.01
N LYS A 159 -4.62 5.18 -15.94
CA LYS A 159 -4.53 3.72 -15.70
C LYS A 159 -3.75 3.36 -14.42
N LYS A 160 -2.57 3.95 -14.25
CA LYS A 160 -1.69 3.66 -13.10
C LYS A 160 -2.33 4.00 -11.76
N VAL A 161 -3.06 5.12 -11.70
CA VAL A 161 -3.76 5.57 -10.49
C VAL A 161 -4.97 4.67 -10.25
N ALA A 162 -5.72 4.35 -11.30
CA ALA A 162 -6.87 3.44 -11.24
C ALA A 162 -6.47 2.06 -10.67
N VAL A 163 -5.43 1.43 -11.22
CA VAL A 163 -4.93 0.14 -10.71
C VAL A 163 -4.51 0.22 -9.25
N LYS A 164 -3.80 1.28 -8.85
CA LYS A 164 -3.39 1.45 -7.45
C LYS A 164 -4.60 1.56 -6.52
N ILE A 165 -5.64 2.31 -6.90
CA ILE A 165 -6.89 2.42 -6.12
C ILE A 165 -7.56 1.06 -5.99
N ILE A 166 -7.67 0.28 -7.08
CA ILE A 166 -8.27 -1.06 -7.06
C ILE A 166 -7.50 -1.98 -6.10
N VAL A 167 -6.17 -1.99 -6.16
CA VAL A 167 -5.32 -2.83 -5.30
C VAL A 167 -5.43 -2.42 -3.84
N GLU A 168 -5.35 -1.12 -3.54
CA GLU A 168 -5.35 -0.61 -2.17
C GLU A 168 -6.71 -0.74 -1.49
N THR A 169 -7.79 -0.79 -2.28
CA THR A 169 -9.15 -0.99 -1.77
C THR A 169 -9.62 -2.44 -1.82
N ASN A 170 -8.78 -3.36 -2.30
CA ASN A 170 -9.13 -4.76 -2.54
C ASN A 170 -10.42 -4.89 -3.39
N ALA A 171 -10.43 -4.23 -4.56
CA ALA A 171 -11.61 -4.08 -5.40
C ALA A 171 -12.82 -3.46 -4.66
N PHE A 172 -12.58 -2.41 -3.88
CA PHE A 172 -13.58 -1.70 -3.06
C PHE A 172 -14.24 -2.52 -1.94
N LYS A 173 -13.63 -3.62 -1.51
CA LYS A 173 -14.15 -4.48 -0.44
C LYS A 173 -13.71 -4.03 0.96
N ASP A 174 -12.56 -3.39 1.07
CA ASP A 174 -11.96 -3.07 2.38
C ASP A 174 -12.59 -1.83 3.05
N PHE A 175 -13.25 -0.96 2.27
CA PHE A 175 -13.81 0.30 2.74
C PHE A 175 -15.33 0.33 2.57
N LYS A 176 -16.05 0.73 3.63
CA LYS A 176 -17.53 0.83 3.58
C LYS A 176 -18.04 2.09 2.89
N ASN A 177 -17.22 3.14 2.85
CA ASN A 177 -17.59 4.42 2.25
C ASN A 177 -16.35 5.24 1.85
N ALA A 178 -16.57 6.23 0.99
CA ALA A 178 -15.52 7.12 0.50
C ALA A 178 -14.79 7.86 1.63
N ARG A 179 -15.46 8.23 2.73
CA ARG A 179 -14.81 8.95 3.84
C ARG A 179 -13.72 8.11 4.52
N GLN A 180 -13.96 6.80 4.69
CA GLN A 180 -12.97 5.89 5.25
C GLN A 180 -11.75 5.78 4.33
N PHE A 181 -11.98 5.66 3.01
CA PHE A 181 -10.89 5.62 2.04
C PHE A 181 -10.12 6.95 1.98
N CYS A 182 -10.80 8.10 1.96
CA CYS A 182 -10.15 9.42 2.00
C CYS A 182 -9.33 9.65 3.28
N SER A 183 -9.77 9.08 4.40
CA SER A 183 -9.00 9.06 5.65
C SER A 183 -7.74 8.20 5.52
N HIS A 184 -7.87 7.00 4.97
CA HIS A 184 -6.74 6.08 4.73
C HIS A 184 -5.72 6.67 3.76
N ALA A 185 -6.19 7.30 2.67
CA ALA A 185 -5.38 8.00 1.69
C ALA A 185 -4.78 9.32 2.21
N GLY A 186 -5.14 9.76 3.42
CA GLY A 186 -4.56 10.96 4.04
C GLY A 186 -4.91 12.27 3.33
N VAL A 187 -6.05 12.30 2.64
CA VAL A 187 -6.62 13.50 2.00
C VAL A 187 -7.75 14.11 2.83
N ALA A 188 -8.34 13.36 3.76
CA ALA A 188 -9.35 13.88 4.67
C ALA A 188 -8.72 14.76 5.79
N PRO A 189 -9.16 16.02 5.96
CA PRO A 189 -8.71 16.87 7.06
C PRO A 189 -9.49 16.56 8.36
N PHE A 190 -8.79 16.63 9.49
CA PHE A 190 -9.36 16.44 10.83
C PHE A 190 -9.34 17.76 11.60
N ARG A 191 -10.45 18.05 12.28
CA ARG A 191 -10.55 19.17 13.22
C ARG A 191 -9.91 18.78 14.55
N TYR A 192 -9.17 19.70 15.13
CA TYR A 192 -8.60 19.58 16.47
C TYR A 192 -9.07 20.78 17.28
N ASP A 193 -10.26 20.64 17.84
CA ASP A 193 -10.88 21.65 18.69
C ASP A 193 -10.96 21.10 20.12
N SER A 194 -10.57 21.92 21.11
CA SER A 194 -10.65 21.58 22.53
C SER A 194 -11.34 22.71 23.28
N GLY A 195 -12.53 22.43 23.83
CA GLY A 195 -13.39 23.44 24.45
C GLY A 195 -13.94 24.46 23.44
N THR A 196 -14.34 25.63 23.94
CA THR A 196 -14.90 26.72 23.11
C THR A 196 -13.85 27.68 22.56
N SER A 197 -12.61 27.62 23.05
CA SER A 197 -11.56 28.63 22.82
C SER A 197 -10.41 28.17 21.92
N VAL A 198 -10.19 26.86 21.74
CA VAL A 198 -9.13 26.35 20.86
C VAL A 198 -9.73 25.96 19.51
N ARG A 199 -9.53 26.79 18.49
CA ARG A 199 -9.87 26.52 17.08
C ARG A 199 -8.60 26.38 16.26
N SER A 200 -8.12 25.16 16.08
CA SER A 200 -6.93 24.93 15.25
C SER A 200 -7.33 24.69 13.79
N LYS A 201 -6.45 25.06 12.85
CA LYS A 201 -6.69 24.75 11.43
C LYS A 201 -6.77 23.23 11.25
N SER A 202 -7.77 22.77 10.50
CA SER A 202 -7.90 21.35 10.19
C SER A 202 -6.68 20.85 9.42
N LYS A 203 -6.13 19.71 9.82
CA LYS A 203 -4.92 19.12 9.23
C LYS A 203 -5.20 17.67 8.85
N VAL A 204 -4.52 17.21 7.82
CA VAL A 204 -4.51 15.79 7.44
C VAL A 204 -3.65 14.99 8.41
N SER A 205 -4.06 13.76 8.70
CA SER A 205 -3.29 12.83 9.54
C SER A 205 -2.02 12.37 8.81
N HIS A 206 -0.95 12.16 9.58
CA HIS A 206 0.25 11.46 9.09
C HIS A 206 0.09 9.93 9.07
N ARG A 207 -0.93 9.40 9.75
CA ARG A 207 -1.30 7.98 9.73
C ARG A 207 -2.14 7.71 8.49
N ALA A 208 -1.48 7.59 7.35
CA ALA A 208 -2.10 7.41 6.05
C ALA A 208 -1.15 6.67 5.10
N ASP A 209 -1.71 6.05 4.07
CA ASP A 209 -0.93 5.58 2.94
C ASP A 209 -0.46 6.79 2.12
N LYS A 210 0.85 7.08 2.22
CA LYS A 210 1.47 8.19 1.49
C LYS A 210 1.60 7.90 0.00
N SER A 211 1.62 6.63 -0.41
CA SER A 211 1.78 6.26 -1.82
C SER A 211 0.56 6.69 -2.62
N ILE A 212 -0.65 6.36 -2.15
CA ILE A 212 -1.89 6.77 -2.80
C ILE A 212 -2.14 8.27 -2.67
N LYS A 213 -1.72 8.89 -1.56
CA LYS A 213 -1.79 10.34 -1.38
C LYS A 213 -1.04 11.10 -2.47
N VAL A 214 0.19 10.67 -2.77
CA VAL A 214 1.01 11.30 -3.83
C VAL A 214 0.33 11.15 -5.18
N LEU A 215 -0.20 9.96 -5.49
CA LEU A 215 -0.88 9.73 -6.77
C LEU A 215 -2.15 10.57 -6.93
N LEU A 216 -2.99 10.65 -5.90
CA LEU A 216 -4.19 11.50 -5.93
C LEU A 216 -3.83 12.98 -6.04
N HIS A 217 -2.74 13.41 -5.41
CA HIS A 217 -2.27 14.78 -5.55
C HIS A 217 -1.80 15.09 -6.98
N LEU A 218 -1.05 14.17 -7.60
CA LEU A 218 -0.60 14.33 -9.00
C LEU A 218 -1.78 14.30 -9.98
N ALA A 219 -2.76 13.41 -9.75
CA ALA A 219 -3.99 13.36 -10.53
C ALA A 219 -4.81 14.67 -10.45
N ALA A 220 -4.78 15.36 -9.31
CA ALA A 220 -5.47 16.65 -9.17
C ALA A 220 -4.73 17.83 -9.83
N LEU A 221 -3.45 17.65 -10.19
CA LEU A 221 -2.61 18.68 -10.82
C LEU A 221 -2.50 18.51 -12.34
N SER A 222 -2.92 17.37 -12.88
CA SER A 222 -2.88 17.06 -14.32
C SER A 222 -3.97 17.76 -15.10
#